data_AF-A0A914J9S5-F1
#
_entry.id   AF-A0A914J9S5-F1
#
_cell.length_a   1.000
_cell.length_b   1.000
_cell.length_c   1.000
_cell.angle_alpha   90.00
_cell.angle_beta   90.00
_cell.angle_gamma   90.00
#
_symmetry.space_group_name_H-M   'P 1'
#
loop_
_entity.id
_entity.type
_entity.pdbx_description
1 polymer ?
#
loop_
_entity_poly.entity_id
_entity_poly.type
_entity_poly.pdbx_seq_one_letter_code
_entity_poly.pdbx_strand_id
1 'polypeptide(L)'
;MASNYREGVPVWVYVIFRKNPSSGHDKMSINISQDGPVFWNRHVIYVFCCSCHFEKHEPELLELLGRFQTRVERVCLVDKPVDYSFLPDSFFGFLASSLPNLQFVYLRELNLEHMNRATVEQLSRHRNLKKLIVHGCQSFEVLQDFHNLPQLLVVKGDIIGLKAMIGDIDPMAFETQRRSEGSVSTSSASVSDSEISVPDDAVGSPIMIDAVPNY
;
A
#
# COMPACT_ATOMS: atom_id res chain seq x y z
N MET A 1 -23.42 -22.29 -12.18
CA MET A 1 -23.48 -20.82 -12.32
C MET A 1 -22.18 -20.38 -13.00
N ALA A 2 -22.25 -20.08 -14.30
CA ALA A 2 -21.08 -19.64 -15.07
C ALA A 2 -20.79 -18.18 -14.73
N SER A 3 -19.66 -17.94 -14.08
CA SER A 3 -19.18 -16.60 -13.73
C SER A 3 -18.70 -15.88 -14.98
N ASN A 4 -19.34 -14.75 -15.30
CA ASN A 4 -19.00 -13.81 -16.39
C ASN A 4 -17.65 -13.12 -16.14
N TYR A 5 -16.56 -13.88 -16.04
CA TYR A 5 -15.21 -13.31 -16.07
C TYR A 5 -14.86 -13.01 -17.52
N ARG A 6 -14.77 -11.73 -17.89
CA ARG A 6 -14.16 -11.36 -19.16
C ARG A 6 -12.73 -11.91 -19.20
N GLU A 7 -12.49 -12.86 -20.09
CA GLU A 7 -11.17 -13.45 -20.32
C GLU A 7 -10.20 -12.35 -20.79
N GLY A 8 -8.97 -12.37 -20.28
CA GLY A 8 -7.91 -11.42 -20.66
C GLY A 8 -7.83 -10.11 -19.88
N VAL A 9 -8.80 -9.78 -19.02
CA VAL A 9 -8.75 -8.54 -18.21
C VAL A 9 -7.80 -8.71 -17.01
N PRO A 10 -6.82 -7.82 -16.76
CA PRO A 10 -5.94 -7.89 -15.59
C PRO A 10 -6.69 -7.87 -14.25
N VAL A 11 -6.11 -8.50 -13.24
CA VAL A 11 -6.68 -8.64 -11.89
C VAL A 11 -5.76 -8.00 -10.86
N TRP A 12 -6.33 -7.15 -10.01
CA TRP A 12 -5.66 -6.59 -8.85
C TRP A 12 -6.30 -7.17 -7.60
N VAL A 13 -5.48 -7.60 -6.65
CA VAL A 13 -5.96 -8.24 -5.42
C VAL A 13 -5.58 -7.38 -4.23
N TYR A 14 -6.55 -7.08 -3.39
CA TYR A 14 -6.38 -6.39 -2.11
C TYR A 14 -6.76 -7.36 -1.00
N VAL A 15 -5.77 -7.82 -0.24
CA VAL A 15 -5.99 -8.63 0.97
C VAL A 15 -5.93 -7.68 2.16
N ILE A 16 -7.06 -7.54 2.85
CA ILE A 16 -7.25 -6.59 3.93
C ILE A 16 -7.49 -7.40 5.20
N PHE A 17 -6.48 -7.40 6.06
CA PHE A 17 -6.52 -8.05 7.36
C PHE A 17 -7.28 -7.16 8.33
N ARG A 18 -8.35 -7.71 8.91
CA ARG A 18 -9.22 -6.99 9.85
C ARG A 18 -9.02 -7.55 11.25
N LYS A 19 -8.84 -6.66 12.22
CA LYS A 19 -9.07 -6.99 13.63
C LYS A 19 -10.58 -7.18 13.82
N ASN A 20 -11.02 -8.42 13.99
CA ASN A 20 -12.37 -8.71 14.43
C ASN A 20 -12.34 -9.16 15.90
N PRO A 21 -12.86 -8.35 16.84
CA PRO A 21 -12.83 -8.66 18.27
C PRO A 21 -13.86 -9.71 18.71
N SER A 22 -14.50 -10.45 17.79
CA SER A 22 -15.63 -11.33 18.10
C SER A 22 -15.67 -12.60 17.26
N SER A 23 -16.31 -13.65 17.80
CA SER A 23 -16.50 -14.98 17.21
C SER A 23 -17.03 -14.94 15.76
N GLY A 24 -16.49 -15.79 14.88
CA GLY A 24 -16.88 -15.87 13.46
C GLY A 24 -15.92 -15.18 12.47
N HIS A 25 -14.76 -14.72 12.95
CA HIS A 25 -13.70 -14.11 12.14
C HIS A 25 -12.82 -15.12 11.38
N ASP A 26 -13.14 -16.40 11.50
CA ASP A 26 -12.51 -17.54 10.83
C ASP A 26 -12.96 -17.71 9.37
N LYS A 27 -13.88 -16.86 8.88
CA LYS A 27 -14.33 -16.86 7.49
C LYS A 27 -13.61 -15.80 6.67
N MET A 28 -13.14 -16.20 5.50
CA MET A 28 -12.70 -15.27 4.46
C MET A 28 -13.91 -14.76 3.67
N SER A 29 -13.94 -13.46 3.37
CA SER A 29 -14.96 -12.87 2.49
C SER A 29 -14.31 -12.25 1.27
N ILE A 30 -14.92 -12.46 0.11
CA ILE A 30 -14.38 -12.05 -1.19
C ILE A 30 -15.41 -11.17 -1.87
N ASN A 31 -15.00 -9.97 -2.29
CA ASN A 31 -15.80 -9.07 -3.11
C ASN A 31 -15.04 -8.78 -4.40
N ILE A 32 -15.69 -9.03 -5.55
CA ILE A 32 -15.10 -8.78 -6.86
C ILE A 32 -15.79 -7.55 -7.44
N SER A 33 -15.03 -6.48 -7.61
CA SER A 33 -15.47 -5.26 -8.25
C SER A 33 -14.92 -5.13 -9.66
N GLN A 34 -15.79 -4.70 -10.57
CA GLN A 34 -15.41 -4.16 -11.88
C GLN A 34 -15.44 -2.62 -11.87
N ASP A 35 -15.88 -2.02 -10.76
CA ASP A 35 -16.10 -0.59 -10.58
C ASP A 35 -14.79 0.07 -10.17
N GLY A 36 -13.94 0.32 -11.15
CA GLY A 36 -12.97 1.41 -11.09
C GLY A 36 -13.55 2.68 -11.72
N PRO A 37 -12.86 3.84 -11.63
CA PRO A 37 -13.10 4.95 -12.55
C PRO A 37 -13.25 4.42 -13.98
N VAL A 38 -14.14 5.00 -14.79
CA VAL A 38 -14.59 4.55 -16.13
C VAL A 38 -13.48 4.06 -17.09
N PHE A 39 -12.23 4.41 -16.83
CA PHE A 39 -11.03 4.07 -17.59
C PHE A 39 -10.28 2.82 -17.09
N TRP A 40 -10.75 2.15 -16.03
CA TRP A 40 -10.12 0.97 -15.45
C TRP A 40 -10.58 -0.30 -16.17
N ASN A 41 -9.83 -0.71 -17.19
CA ASN A 41 -10.00 -2.03 -17.81
C ASN A 41 -9.33 -3.12 -16.95
N ARG A 42 -9.80 -3.32 -15.72
CA ARG A 42 -9.26 -4.33 -14.77
C ARG A 42 -10.34 -4.82 -13.80
N HIS A 43 -10.16 -6.02 -13.27
CA HIS A 43 -10.93 -6.51 -12.13
C HIS A 43 -10.19 -6.23 -10.84
N VAL A 44 -10.93 -5.88 -9.78
CA VAL A 44 -10.38 -5.71 -8.43
C VAL A 44 -11.04 -6.72 -7.51
N ILE A 45 -10.22 -7.54 -6.85
CA ILE A 45 -10.66 -8.53 -5.88
C ILE A 45 -10.27 -8.02 -4.50
N TYR A 46 -11.27 -7.77 -3.66
CA TYR A 46 -11.07 -7.48 -2.25
C TYR A 46 -11.29 -8.76 -1.45
N VAL A 47 -10.27 -9.15 -0.71
CA VAL A 47 -10.29 -10.28 0.21
C VAL A 47 -10.21 -9.71 1.62
N PHE A 48 -11.14 -10.09 2.47
CA PHE A 48 -11.11 -9.73 3.89
C PHE A 48 -11.03 -10.99 4.73
N CYS A 49 -10.00 -11.07 5.57
CA CYS A 49 -9.78 -12.16 6.52
C CYS A 49 -9.12 -11.61 7.79
N CYS A 50 -8.99 -12.44 8.82
CA CYS A 50 -8.30 -12.05 10.04
C CYS A 50 -6.81 -12.44 9.98
N SER A 51 -5.96 -11.66 10.64
CA SER A 51 -4.54 -12.02 10.83
C SER A 51 -4.38 -13.17 11.85
N CYS A 52 -5.20 -13.17 12.93
CA CYS A 52 -5.18 -14.15 14.02
C CYS A 52 -5.30 -15.63 13.63
N HIS A 53 -5.89 -15.94 12.47
CA HIS A 53 -6.01 -17.31 11.96
C HIS A 53 -5.56 -17.43 10.50
N PHE A 54 -4.55 -16.66 10.09
CA PHE A 54 -4.12 -16.66 8.69
C PHE A 54 -3.74 -18.05 8.16
N GLU A 55 -3.18 -18.94 8.99
CA GLU A 55 -2.88 -20.34 8.60
C GLU A 55 -4.11 -21.09 8.07
N LYS A 56 -5.32 -20.76 8.56
CA LYS A 56 -6.58 -21.34 8.04
C LYS A 56 -7.06 -20.66 6.76
N HIS A 57 -6.72 -19.38 6.59
CA HIS A 57 -7.11 -18.58 5.43
C HIS A 57 -6.17 -18.75 4.23
N GLU A 58 -4.91 -19.05 4.48
CA GLU A 58 -3.87 -19.15 3.44
C GLU A 58 -4.29 -20.14 2.33
N PRO A 59 -4.73 -21.39 2.61
CA PRO A 59 -5.10 -22.31 1.53
C PRO A 59 -6.22 -21.78 0.63
N GLU A 60 -7.26 -21.17 1.22
CA GLU A 60 -8.38 -20.59 0.48
C GLU A 60 -7.93 -19.38 -0.36
N LEU A 61 -7.05 -18.54 0.19
CA LEU A 61 -6.48 -17.39 -0.50
C LEU A 61 -5.58 -17.83 -1.67
N LEU A 62 -4.74 -18.83 -1.48
CA LEU A 62 -3.88 -19.38 -2.54
C LEU A 62 -4.71 -20.02 -3.65
N GLU A 63 -5.78 -20.74 -3.31
CA GLU A 63 -6.72 -21.29 -4.30
C GLU A 63 -7.39 -20.17 -5.12
N LEU A 64 -7.85 -19.11 -4.45
CA LEU A 64 -8.43 -17.94 -5.11
C LEU A 64 -7.43 -17.29 -6.08
N LEU A 65 -6.19 -17.04 -5.64
CA LEU A 65 -5.14 -16.48 -6.48
C LEU A 65 -4.80 -17.41 -7.65
N GLY A 66 -4.78 -18.72 -7.43
CA GLY A 66 -4.54 -19.74 -8.45
C GLY A 66 -5.55 -19.68 -9.59
N ARG A 67 -6.84 -19.43 -9.29
CA ARG A 67 -7.88 -19.25 -10.32
C ARG A 67 -7.63 -18.06 -11.26
N PHE A 68 -6.86 -17.07 -10.80
CA PHE A 68 -6.51 -15.87 -11.57
C PHE A 68 -5.01 -15.77 -11.87
N GLN A 69 -4.24 -16.84 -11.70
CA GLN A 69 -2.76 -16.80 -11.66
C GLN A 69 -2.11 -16.05 -12.85
N THR A 70 -2.63 -16.23 -14.06
CA THR A 70 -2.11 -15.60 -15.29
C THR A 70 -2.59 -14.17 -15.48
N ARG A 71 -3.45 -13.66 -14.61
CA ARG A 71 -4.09 -12.34 -14.73
C ARG A 71 -3.75 -11.42 -13.57
N VAL A 72 -3.30 -11.96 -12.43
CA VAL A 72 -2.91 -11.15 -11.28
C VAL A 72 -1.66 -10.36 -11.63
N GLU A 73 -1.81 -9.03 -11.69
CA GLU A 73 -0.70 -8.11 -11.92
C GLU A 73 -0.29 -7.35 -10.67
N ARG A 74 -1.20 -7.24 -9.69
CA ARG A 74 -0.96 -6.49 -8.44
C ARG A 74 -1.54 -7.23 -7.25
N VAL A 75 -0.75 -7.30 -6.19
CA VAL A 75 -1.18 -7.78 -4.88
C VAL A 75 -0.88 -6.69 -3.85
N CYS A 76 -1.90 -6.29 -3.12
CA CYS A 76 -1.84 -5.33 -2.03
C CYS A 76 -2.23 -6.03 -0.74
N LEU A 77 -1.35 -6.01 0.26
CA LEU A 77 -1.58 -6.58 1.58
C LEU A 77 -1.63 -5.45 2.60
N VAL A 78 -2.67 -5.40 3.43
CA VAL A 78 -2.90 -4.32 4.38
C VAL A 78 -3.35 -4.89 5.73
N ASP A 79 -2.61 -4.60 6.80
CA ASP A 79 -2.98 -4.92 8.18
C ASP A 79 -3.02 -3.63 9.01
N LYS A 80 -4.22 -3.19 9.43
CA LYS A 80 -4.36 -1.94 10.19
C LYS A 80 -5.24 -2.13 11.43
N PRO A 81 -4.75 -1.78 12.63
CA PRO A 81 -3.36 -1.44 12.95
C PRO A 81 -2.43 -2.65 12.80
N VAL A 82 -1.13 -2.41 12.58
CA VAL A 82 -0.09 -3.47 12.62
C VAL A 82 -0.25 -4.26 13.91
N ASP A 83 -0.41 -5.58 13.81
CA ASP A 83 -0.55 -6.44 15.01
C ASP A 83 0.73 -7.22 15.31
N TYR A 84 0.86 -8.43 14.78
CA TYR A 84 2.02 -9.31 14.96
C TYR A 84 2.44 -9.92 13.62
N SER A 85 3.60 -10.57 13.57
CA SER A 85 4.06 -11.25 12.34
C SER A 85 3.26 -12.54 12.12
N PHE A 86 2.42 -12.58 11.08
CA PHE A 86 1.57 -13.73 10.77
C PHE A 86 1.71 -14.25 9.33
N LEU A 87 2.28 -13.45 8.42
CA LEU A 87 2.43 -13.84 7.02
C LEU A 87 3.60 -14.80 6.88
N PRO A 88 3.36 -16.06 6.44
CA PRO A 88 4.42 -17.04 6.29
C PRO A 88 5.19 -16.83 4.97
N ASP A 89 6.42 -17.33 4.94
CA ASP A 89 7.23 -17.38 3.72
C ASP A 89 6.56 -18.11 2.56
N SER A 90 5.73 -19.12 2.84
CA SER A 90 4.98 -19.89 1.84
C SER A 90 4.10 -18.98 0.97
N PHE A 91 3.46 -17.97 1.58
CA PHE A 91 2.61 -17.04 0.86
C PHE A 91 3.43 -16.20 -0.13
N PHE A 92 4.54 -15.61 0.32
CA PHE A 92 5.42 -14.82 -0.54
C PHE A 92 6.11 -15.68 -1.60
N GLY A 93 6.50 -16.91 -1.26
CA GLY A 93 7.03 -17.89 -2.21
C GLY A 93 6.01 -18.24 -3.30
N PHE A 94 4.73 -18.35 -2.96
CA PHE A 94 3.65 -18.49 -3.94
C PHE A 94 3.57 -17.28 -4.87
N LEU A 95 3.60 -16.05 -4.33
CA LEU A 95 3.60 -14.83 -5.16
C LEU A 95 4.79 -14.83 -6.15
N ALA A 96 5.97 -15.26 -5.70
CA ALA A 96 7.19 -15.29 -6.49
C ALA A 96 7.23 -16.40 -7.57
N SER A 97 6.49 -17.49 -7.39
CA SER A 97 6.59 -18.67 -8.26
C SER A 97 5.35 -18.91 -9.12
N SER A 98 4.17 -18.55 -8.61
CA SER A 98 2.88 -18.98 -9.18
C SER A 98 2.12 -17.87 -9.89
N LEU A 99 2.53 -16.60 -9.74
CA LEU A 99 1.86 -15.45 -10.36
C LEU A 99 2.72 -14.84 -11.48
N PRO A 100 2.83 -15.47 -12.66
CA PRO A 100 3.83 -15.12 -13.68
C PRO A 100 3.73 -13.67 -14.18
N ASN A 101 2.55 -13.04 -14.10
CA ASN A 101 2.31 -11.67 -14.55
C ASN A 101 2.32 -10.63 -13.41
N LEU A 102 2.71 -11.03 -12.20
CA LEU A 102 2.81 -10.13 -11.06
C LEU A 102 3.86 -9.03 -11.32
N GLN A 103 3.41 -7.79 -11.24
CA GLN A 103 4.21 -6.60 -11.49
C GLN A 103 4.41 -5.74 -10.25
N PHE A 104 3.44 -5.71 -9.34
CA PHE A 104 3.49 -4.88 -8.14
C PHE A 104 3.07 -5.68 -6.92
N VAL A 105 3.88 -5.59 -5.87
CA VAL A 105 3.52 -6.04 -4.53
C VAL A 105 3.56 -4.82 -3.62
N TYR A 106 2.43 -4.53 -2.98
CA TYR A 106 2.27 -3.40 -2.07
C TYR A 106 1.98 -3.91 -0.66
N LEU A 107 2.87 -3.63 0.27
CA LEU A 107 2.80 -4.06 1.66
C LEU A 107 2.56 -2.81 2.52
N ARG A 108 1.46 -2.80 3.27
CA ARG A 108 1.08 -1.66 4.11
C ARG A 108 0.81 -2.10 5.55
N GLU A 109 1.52 -1.47 6.48
CA GLU A 109 1.33 -1.67 7.92
C GLU A 109 1.42 -3.17 8.32
N LEU A 110 2.36 -3.91 7.74
CA LEU A 110 2.62 -5.31 8.08
C LEU A 110 3.88 -5.44 8.93
N ASN A 111 3.90 -6.41 9.85
CA ASN A 111 5.14 -6.90 10.43
C ASN A 111 5.70 -8.02 9.53
N LEU A 112 6.89 -7.81 8.95
CA LEU A 112 7.53 -8.72 7.99
C LEU A 112 8.65 -9.57 8.61
N GLU A 113 8.68 -9.71 9.94
CA GLU A 113 9.71 -10.46 10.68
C GLU A 113 9.90 -11.90 10.20
N HIS A 114 8.83 -12.58 9.78
CA HIS A 114 8.92 -13.95 9.27
C HIS A 114 9.40 -14.07 7.82
N MET A 115 9.62 -12.97 7.11
CA MET A 115 10.07 -13.05 5.73
C MET A 115 11.58 -13.32 5.68
N ASN A 116 11.94 -14.47 5.13
CA ASN A 116 13.34 -14.89 5.07
C ASN A 116 14.05 -14.44 3.79
N ARG A 117 15.38 -14.50 3.81
CA ARG A 117 16.23 -14.09 2.67
C ARG A 117 16.03 -14.93 1.41
N ALA A 118 15.73 -16.23 1.54
CA ALA A 118 15.51 -17.12 0.39
C ALA A 118 14.22 -16.74 -0.36
N THR A 119 13.17 -16.35 0.36
CA THR A 119 11.92 -15.82 -0.19
C THR A 119 12.15 -14.51 -0.94
N VAL A 120 12.93 -13.60 -0.36
CA VAL A 120 13.29 -12.32 -1.02
C VAL A 120 14.11 -12.57 -2.29
N GLU A 121 15.03 -13.54 -2.27
CA GLU A 121 15.79 -13.96 -3.45
C GLU A 121 14.90 -14.56 -4.54
N GLN A 122 13.85 -15.31 -4.17
CA GLN A 122 12.86 -15.79 -5.14
C GLN A 122 12.08 -14.61 -5.76
N LEU A 123 11.64 -13.65 -4.94
CA LEU A 123 10.98 -12.44 -5.41
C LEU A 123 11.88 -11.61 -6.33
N SER A 124 13.19 -11.53 -6.04
CA SER A 124 14.12 -10.78 -6.88
C SER A 124 14.32 -11.39 -8.26
N ARG A 125 14.11 -12.70 -8.39
CA ARG A 125 14.19 -13.43 -9.67
C ARG A 125 12.87 -13.39 -10.46
N HIS A 126 11.82 -12.80 -9.90
CA HIS A 126 10.51 -12.73 -10.56
C HIS A 126 10.59 -11.83 -11.80
N ARG A 127 10.50 -12.43 -13.00
CA ARG A 127 10.79 -11.76 -14.29
C ARG A 127 9.98 -10.50 -14.57
N ASN A 128 8.74 -10.47 -14.09
CA ASN A 128 7.81 -9.37 -14.35
C ASN A 128 7.61 -8.43 -13.16
N LEU A 129 8.23 -8.71 -12.00
CA LEU A 129 8.06 -7.88 -10.82
C LEU A 129 8.82 -6.58 -11.03
N LYS A 130 8.09 -5.46 -11.05
CA LYS A 130 8.65 -4.14 -11.34
C LYS A 130 8.94 -3.37 -10.06
N LYS A 131 8.05 -3.47 -9.07
CA LYS A 131 8.16 -2.74 -7.80
C LYS A 131 7.68 -3.58 -6.63
N LEU A 132 8.45 -3.56 -5.56
CA LEU A 132 8.00 -3.92 -4.23
C LEU A 132 7.89 -2.63 -3.42
N ILE A 133 6.72 -2.37 -2.85
CA ILE A 133 6.46 -1.12 -2.13
C ILE A 133 6.15 -1.49 -0.69
N VAL A 134 6.84 -0.85 0.24
CA VAL A 134 6.70 -1.07 1.68
C VAL A 134 6.29 0.26 2.31
N HIS A 135 5.14 0.28 2.99
CA HIS A 135 4.55 1.49 3.55
C HIS A 135 4.15 1.27 5.01
N GLY A 136 4.88 1.87 5.96
CA GLY A 136 4.57 1.73 7.38
C GLY A 136 4.72 0.30 7.93
N CYS A 137 5.44 -0.58 7.23
CA CYS A 137 5.74 -1.93 7.71
C CYS A 137 6.84 -1.91 8.79
N GLN A 138 6.89 -2.96 9.58
CA GLN A 138 7.95 -3.26 10.56
C GLN A 138 8.81 -4.43 10.04
N SER A 139 10.04 -4.54 10.54
CA SER A 139 10.93 -5.68 10.31
C SER A 139 11.17 -6.01 8.82
N PHE A 140 11.44 -4.99 8.00
CA PHE A 140 11.57 -5.11 6.53
C PHE A 140 13.01 -4.94 6.02
N GLU A 141 14.00 -5.02 6.91
CA GLU A 141 15.43 -4.83 6.63
C GLU A 141 15.94 -5.86 5.61
N VAL A 142 15.42 -7.10 5.68
CA VAL A 142 15.74 -8.18 4.73
C VAL A 142 15.46 -7.80 3.26
N LEU A 143 14.51 -6.89 3.01
CA LEU A 143 14.25 -6.37 1.67
C LEU A 143 15.28 -5.32 1.24
N GLN A 144 15.75 -4.50 2.18
CA GLN A 144 16.72 -3.42 1.90
C GLN A 144 18.11 -4.00 1.60
N ASP A 145 18.48 -5.07 2.30
CA ASP A 145 19.78 -5.74 2.15
C ASP A 145 19.92 -6.47 0.80
N PHE A 146 18.84 -6.60 0.03
CA PHE A 146 18.81 -7.39 -1.21
C PHE A 146 18.90 -6.51 -2.46
N HIS A 147 20.12 -6.16 -2.89
CA HIS A 147 20.38 -5.25 -4.01
C HIS A 147 19.77 -5.66 -5.37
N ASN A 148 19.47 -6.95 -5.57
CA ASN A 148 18.87 -7.45 -6.82
C ASN A 148 17.34 -7.34 -6.84
N LEU A 149 16.72 -6.86 -5.76
CA LEU A 149 15.28 -6.75 -5.68
C LEU A 149 14.78 -5.66 -6.65
N PRO A 150 13.75 -5.93 -7.46
CA PRO A 150 13.13 -4.93 -8.31
C PRO A 150 12.72 -3.70 -7.50
N GLN A 151 12.95 -2.50 -8.06
CA GLN A 151 12.77 -1.17 -7.44
C GLN A 151 11.98 -1.19 -6.12
N LEU A 152 12.71 -1.37 -5.00
CA LEU A 152 12.14 -1.27 -3.66
C LEU A 152 11.80 0.18 -3.36
N LEU A 153 10.53 0.45 -3.03
CA LEU A 153 10.07 1.77 -2.63
C LEU A 153 9.63 1.74 -1.17
N VAL A 154 10.37 2.44 -0.31
CA VAL A 154 10.02 2.60 1.10
C VAL A 154 9.27 3.91 1.28
N VAL A 155 7.99 3.83 1.63
CA VAL A 155 7.12 4.98 1.88
C VAL A 155 7.00 5.20 3.39
N LYS A 156 7.35 6.41 3.83
CA LYS A 156 7.23 6.86 5.23
C LYS A 156 6.11 7.90 5.35
N GLY A 157 5.41 7.89 6.49
CA GLY A 157 4.31 8.82 6.77
C GLY A 157 3.00 8.44 6.09
N ASP A 158 1.95 9.21 6.34
CA ASP A 158 0.63 8.96 5.79
C ASP A 158 0.54 9.34 4.31
N ILE A 159 0.01 8.45 3.47
CA ILE A 159 -0.40 8.80 2.10
C ILE A 159 -1.77 9.49 2.17
N ILE A 160 -1.74 10.83 2.16
CA ILE A 160 -2.92 11.70 2.10
C ILE A 160 -3.58 11.48 0.73
N GLY A 161 -4.60 10.62 0.70
CA GLY A 161 -5.33 10.20 -0.51
C GLY A 161 -5.94 8.81 -0.37
N LEU A 162 -5.20 7.87 0.25
CA LEU A 162 -5.72 6.54 0.55
C LEU A 162 -6.71 6.57 1.73
N LYS A 163 -6.46 7.45 2.73
CA LYS A 163 -7.38 7.69 3.87
C LYS A 163 -8.76 8.19 3.42
N ALA A 164 -8.82 9.01 2.38
CA ALA A 164 -10.09 9.49 1.81
C ALA A 164 -10.86 8.37 1.06
N MET A 165 -10.16 7.35 0.54
CA MET A 165 -10.79 6.18 -0.10
C MET A 165 -11.21 5.09 0.89
N ILE A 166 -10.55 4.97 2.05
CA ILE A 166 -10.81 3.93 3.05
C ILE A 166 -11.91 4.35 4.06
N GLY A 167 -12.33 5.63 4.05
CA GLY A 167 -13.45 6.11 4.87
C GLY A 167 -13.11 6.45 6.32
N ASP A 168 -11.83 6.51 6.69
CA ASP A 168 -11.34 6.75 8.05
C ASP A 168 -11.32 8.24 8.47
N ILE A 169 -12.07 9.13 7.80
CA ILE A 169 -12.12 10.55 8.17
C ILE A 169 -13.56 10.98 8.41
N ASP A 170 -13.87 11.31 9.67
CA ASP A 170 -14.97 12.19 10.02
C ASP A 170 -14.58 13.62 9.54
N PRO A 171 -15.27 14.22 8.56
CA PRO A 171 -14.88 15.50 7.94
C PRO A 171 -14.70 16.64 8.95
N MET A 172 -15.34 16.54 10.12
CA MET A 172 -15.30 17.52 11.20
C MET A 172 -13.97 17.57 11.96
N ALA A 173 -13.16 16.50 11.95
CA ALA A 173 -11.89 16.48 12.69
C ALA A 173 -10.80 17.33 12.01
N PHE A 174 -10.94 17.59 10.71
CA PHE A 174 -9.88 18.20 9.89
C PHE A 174 -9.82 19.73 9.98
N GLU A 175 -10.93 20.41 10.30
CA GLU A 175 -10.93 21.88 10.48
C GLU A 175 -10.28 22.32 11.80
N THR A 176 -10.32 21.46 12.82
CA THR A 176 -9.77 21.78 14.13
C THR A 176 -8.24 21.81 14.09
N GLN A 177 -7.61 20.91 13.32
CA GLN A 177 -6.16 20.79 13.25
C GLN A 177 -5.51 21.94 12.47
N ARG A 178 -6.19 22.48 11.44
CA ARG A 178 -5.74 23.69 10.72
C ARG A 178 -5.83 24.97 11.54
N ARG A 179 -6.70 25.04 12.56
CA ARG A 179 -6.81 26.21 13.43
C ARG A 179 -5.80 26.21 14.58
N SER A 180 -5.29 25.06 14.99
CA SER A 180 -4.34 24.93 16.10
C SER A 180 -2.86 25.13 15.73
N GLU A 181 -2.50 25.12 14.44
CA GLU A 181 -1.11 25.37 13.99
C GLU A 181 -0.88 26.82 13.52
N GLY A 182 -1.88 27.71 13.65
CA GLY A 182 -1.83 29.11 13.21
C GLY A 182 -1.69 30.17 14.30
N SER A 183 -1.57 29.81 15.58
CA SER A 183 -1.45 30.79 16.67
C SER A 183 -0.06 30.75 17.32
N VAL A 184 0.95 31.24 16.61
CA VAL A 184 2.17 31.75 17.24
C VAL A 184 1.89 33.20 17.63
N SER A 185 1.52 33.39 18.89
CA SER A 185 1.45 34.69 19.54
C SER A 185 2.88 35.19 19.80
N THR A 186 3.38 36.07 18.93
CA THR A 186 4.52 36.94 19.23
C THR A 186 4.02 38.26 19.80
N SER A 187 4.62 38.61 20.93
CA SER A 187 4.41 39.79 21.77
C SER A 187 4.49 41.12 21.04
N SER A 188 3.59 42.02 21.44
CA SER A 188 3.47 43.43 21.10
C SER A 188 4.73 44.27 21.41
N ALA A 189 5.21 45.04 20.42
CA ALA A 189 5.89 46.31 20.62
C ALA A 189 5.75 47.23 19.37
N SER A 190 4.95 48.28 19.55
CA SER A 190 4.86 49.61 18.92
C SER A 190 5.53 49.96 17.56
N VAL A 191 4.66 50.38 16.63
CA VAL A 191 4.62 51.62 15.80
C VAL A 191 5.90 52.13 15.11
N SER A 192 5.89 52.17 13.77
CA SER A 192 5.98 53.41 12.94
C SER A 192 5.82 53.12 11.45
N ASP A 193 5.26 54.13 10.77
CA ASP A 193 4.63 54.20 9.45
C ASP A 193 5.61 54.62 8.35
N SER A 194 5.55 54.02 7.15
CA SER A 194 5.86 54.68 5.86
C SER A 194 5.52 53.80 4.64
N GLU A 195 4.79 54.40 3.68
CA GLU A 195 4.43 53.90 2.35
C GLU A 195 5.64 53.63 1.42
N ILE A 196 5.51 52.72 0.44
CA ILE A 196 5.71 52.98 -1.02
C ILE A 196 5.72 51.70 -1.90
N SER A 197 4.81 51.72 -2.90
CA SER A 197 4.77 51.17 -4.28
C SER A 197 5.21 49.74 -4.70
N VAL A 198 4.34 49.11 -5.49
CA VAL A 198 4.51 47.99 -6.46
C VAL A 198 5.30 48.44 -7.72
N PRO A 199 5.98 47.58 -8.52
CA PRO A 199 5.30 46.62 -9.43
C PRO A 199 6.03 45.29 -9.83
N ASP A 200 5.22 44.38 -10.38
CA ASP A 200 5.36 43.33 -11.43
C ASP A 200 6.57 42.36 -11.61
N ASP A 201 6.14 41.12 -11.98
CA ASP A 201 6.76 40.06 -12.78
C ASP A 201 8.03 39.32 -12.32
N ALA A 202 7.87 38.02 -11.99
CA ALA A 202 8.83 36.98 -12.39
C ALA A 202 8.24 35.55 -12.26
N VAL A 203 8.12 34.90 -13.41
CA VAL A 203 8.00 33.45 -13.62
C VAL A 203 9.15 32.72 -12.92
N GLY A 204 8.86 31.64 -12.18
CA GLY A 204 9.85 30.82 -11.46
C GLY A 204 9.52 29.33 -11.45
N SER A 205 10.42 28.56 -12.06
CA SER A 205 10.44 27.13 -12.40
C SER A 205 10.23 26.12 -11.25
N PRO A 206 9.90 24.85 -11.57
CA PRO A 206 9.72 23.77 -10.60
C PRO A 206 11.02 23.36 -9.90
N ILE A 207 10.88 23.01 -8.63
CA ILE A 207 11.94 22.61 -7.69
C ILE A 207 12.59 21.29 -8.16
N MET A 208 13.91 21.34 -8.37
CA MET A 208 14.77 20.18 -8.57
C MET A 208 14.88 19.35 -7.28
N ILE A 209 14.80 18.03 -7.42
CA ILE A 209 15.11 17.08 -6.34
C ILE A 209 16.48 16.50 -6.69
N ASP A 210 17.48 16.84 -5.88
CA ASP A 210 18.85 16.37 -6.05
C ASP A 210 18.94 14.84 -5.86
N ALA A 211 19.46 14.18 -6.89
CA ALA A 211 19.92 12.80 -6.82
C ALA A 211 21.35 12.79 -6.30
N VAL A 212 21.59 12.13 -5.16
CA VAL A 212 22.94 11.85 -4.65
C VAL A 212 23.48 10.62 -5.42
N PRO A 213 24.64 10.71 -6.09
CA PRO A 213 25.28 9.55 -6.70
C PRO A 213 26.11 8.78 -5.65
N ASN A 214 25.89 7.47 -5.56
CA ASN A 214 26.78 6.58 -4.81
C ASN A 214 27.96 6.17 -5.71
N TYR A 215 29.16 6.38 -5.18
CA TYR A 215 30.41 5.76 -5.65
C TYR A 215 30.49 4.30 -5.18
#